data_AF-A0A2V9BUL1-F1
#
_entry.id   AF-A0A2V9BUL1-F1
#
_cell.length_a   1.000
_cell.length_b   1.000
_cell.length_c   1.000
_cell.angle_alpha   90.00
_cell.angle_beta   90.00
_cell.angle_gamma   90.00
#
_symmetry.space_group_name_H-M   'P 1'
#
loop_
_entity.id
_entity.type
_entity.pdbx_description
1 polymer ?
#
loop_
_entity_poly.entity_id
_entity_poly.type
_entity_poly.pdbx_seq_one_letter_code
_entity_poly.pdbx_strand_id
1 'polypeptide(L)'
;MGRYCTTTTNGRVGIFASNDNVTIEGNQIHDIGRYAPGENGCSNPMYYQANDHGIYVDAAFTSANNLTIKNNVFYRNERGWSIHVYPGSLSNLRILNNTFMCANPNAVGHIVLNVPALSNSVIANNISWQPTTSFLNYYNTSGYTNVSVTNNLTYQGTVGNVAAPSGVSSSGNLDNTNPLVVSTPSCTVDAPSVPNAYLQTGSPAIDAGVTVLALPLDYAGTPRPQGVLFDIGAFEYIF
;
A
#
# COMPACT_ATOMS: atom_id res chain seq x y z
N MET A 1 3.09 8.01 -12.96
CA MET A 1 4.55 7.95 -13.25
C MET A 1 4.87 6.82 -14.23
N GLY A 2 5.98 6.91 -14.97
CA GLY A 2 6.42 5.82 -15.84
C GLY A 2 5.76 5.75 -17.22
N ARG A 3 4.78 6.61 -17.55
CA ARG A 3 4.01 6.67 -18.81
C ARG A 3 4.87 6.95 -20.06
N TYR A 4 5.74 6.01 -20.43
CA TYR A 4 6.53 6.00 -21.65
C TYR A 4 6.82 4.55 -22.07
N CYS A 5 7.14 4.34 -23.35
CA CYS A 5 7.47 3.02 -23.86
C CYS A 5 8.92 2.68 -23.53
N THR A 6 9.16 1.59 -22.80
CA THR A 6 10.52 1.18 -22.38
C THR A 6 10.62 -0.33 -22.23
N THR A 7 11.74 -0.89 -22.66
CA THR A 7 12.07 -2.33 -22.57
C THR A 7 12.99 -2.67 -21.39
N THR A 8 13.42 -1.67 -20.62
CA THR A 8 14.36 -1.92 -19.52
C THR A 8 13.75 -2.84 -18.46
N THR A 9 14.60 -3.71 -17.92
CA THR A 9 14.30 -4.53 -16.75
C THR A 9 14.11 -3.68 -15.50
N ASN A 10 14.83 -2.57 -15.38
CA ASN A 10 14.68 -1.66 -14.25
C ASN A 10 13.26 -1.10 -14.15
N GLY A 11 12.72 -1.17 -12.94
CA GLY A 11 11.44 -0.57 -12.60
C GLY A 11 11.47 0.95 -12.63
N ARG A 12 10.33 1.57 -12.93
CA ARG A 12 10.12 3.01 -12.79
C ARG A 12 9.52 3.24 -11.43
N VAL A 13 10.22 4.01 -10.62
CA VAL A 13 9.95 4.14 -9.19
C VAL A 13 9.58 5.57 -8.90
N GLY A 14 8.49 5.79 -8.16
CA GLY A 14 8.16 7.10 -7.65
C GLY A 14 9.10 7.53 -6.53
N ILE A 15 9.13 6.73 -5.47
CA ILE A 15 10.01 6.95 -4.32
C ILE A 15 10.88 5.71 -4.13
N PHE A 16 12.18 5.88 -4.31
CA PHE A 16 13.17 4.84 -4.02
C PHE A 16 13.73 5.07 -2.61
N ALA A 17 13.48 4.12 -1.71
CA ALA A 17 13.91 4.20 -0.32
C ALA A 17 14.99 3.16 -0.03
N SER A 18 16.21 3.63 0.24
CA SER A 18 17.34 2.79 0.65
C SER A 18 18.18 3.47 1.74
N ASN A 19 17.53 4.15 2.68
CA ASN A 19 18.20 4.69 3.86
C ASN A 19 17.39 4.39 5.13
N ASP A 20 18.10 4.29 6.25
CA ASP A 20 17.46 4.12 7.56
C ASP A 20 16.76 5.41 8.01
N ASN A 21 15.74 5.28 8.86
CA ASN A 21 15.04 6.39 9.52
C ASN A 21 14.34 7.35 8.54
N VAL A 22 13.77 6.80 7.48
CA VAL A 22 13.01 7.56 6.49
C VAL A 22 11.52 7.55 6.85
N THR A 23 10.85 8.70 6.66
CA THR A 23 9.39 8.81 6.72
C THR A 23 8.85 9.27 5.38
N ILE A 24 7.86 8.55 4.86
CA ILE A 24 7.10 8.87 3.65
C ILE A 24 5.65 9.08 4.07
N GLU A 25 5.23 10.34 4.11
CA GLU A 25 3.96 10.76 4.69
C GLU A 25 3.21 11.79 3.85
N GLY A 26 1.87 11.70 3.82
CA GLY A 26 1.01 12.74 3.21
C GLY A 26 1.04 12.76 1.69
N ASN A 27 1.51 11.70 1.03
CA ASN A 27 1.69 11.69 -0.41
C ASN A 27 0.46 11.15 -1.14
N GLN A 28 0.25 11.68 -2.34
CA GLN A 28 -0.60 11.07 -3.35
C GLN A 28 0.29 10.36 -4.37
N ILE A 29 0.23 9.03 -4.45
CA ILE A 29 1.13 8.22 -5.28
C ILE A 29 0.30 7.40 -6.27
N HIS A 30 0.33 7.80 -7.55
CA HIS A 30 -0.63 7.30 -8.51
C HIS A 30 -0.11 7.22 -9.96
N ASP A 31 -0.94 6.58 -10.79
CA ASP A 31 -0.72 6.33 -12.22
C ASP A 31 0.62 5.64 -12.49
N ILE A 32 0.99 4.68 -11.64
CA ILE A 32 2.28 3.97 -11.72
C ILE A 32 2.22 2.95 -12.85
N GLY A 33 2.99 3.20 -13.90
CA GLY A 33 3.11 2.27 -15.00
C GLY A 33 3.63 2.81 -16.31
N ARG A 34 4.50 2.04 -16.95
CA ARG A 34 4.86 2.20 -18.35
C ARG A 34 3.71 1.85 -19.30
N TYR A 35 3.84 2.35 -20.53
CA TYR A 35 2.85 2.06 -21.57
C TYR A 35 2.84 0.56 -21.90
N ALA A 36 1.64 0.00 -22.00
CA ALA A 36 1.43 -1.34 -22.53
C ALA A 36 1.47 -1.35 -24.07
N PRO A 37 1.63 -2.52 -24.72
CA PRO A 37 1.42 -2.64 -26.17
C PRO A 37 0.09 -2.04 -26.62
N GLY A 38 0.13 -1.16 -27.61
CA GLY A 38 -1.03 -0.44 -28.15
C GLY A 38 -1.31 0.90 -27.48
N GLU A 39 -0.75 1.18 -26.29
CA GLU A 39 -0.91 2.48 -25.63
C GLU A 39 0.08 3.50 -26.20
N ASN A 40 -0.41 4.65 -26.64
CA ASN A 40 0.39 5.79 -27.12
C ASN A 40 1.51 5.39 -28.12
N GLY A 41 1.20 4.49 -29.06
CA GLY A 41 2.15 4.00 -30.06
C GLY A 41 3.22 3.02 -29.53
N CYS A 42 3.13 2.61 -28.26
CA CYS A 42 4.05 1.63 -27.70
C CYS A 42 3.80 0.25 -28.30
N SER A 43 4.85 -0.40 -28.79
CA SER A 43 4.79 -1.77 -29.34
C SER A 43 5.47 -2.81 -28.45
N ASN A 44 6.05 -2.40 -27.32
CA ASN A 44 6.88 -3.28 -26.49
C ASN A 44 6.04 -4.20 -25.59
N PRO A 45 6.11 -5.54 -25.75
CA PRO A 45 5.40 -6.48 -24.88
C PRO A 45 6.15 -6.83 -23.58
N MET A 46 7.37 -6.34 -23.39
CA MET A 46 8.22 -6.74 -22.27
C MET A 46 8.03 -5.84 -21.04
N TYR A 47 7.89 -6.48 -19.87
CA TYR A 47 7.97 -5.86 -18.54
C TYR A 47 6.95 -4.76 -18.24
N TYR A 48 5.90 -4.59 -19.03
CA TYR A 48 4.89 -3.56 -18.79
C TYR A 48 3.90 -3.96 -17.69
N GLN A 49 3.79 -5.24 -17.35
CA GLN A 49 2.72 -5.74 -16.51
C GLN A 49 2.90 -5.38 -15.02
N ALA A 50 4.12 -5.42 -14.47
CA ALA A 50 4.32 -5.34 -13.02
C ALA A 50 5.72 -4.85 -12.57
N ASN A 51 6.50 -4.21 -13.46
CA ASN A 51 7.87 -3.80 -13.10
C ASN A 51 7.95 -2.43 -12.44
N ASP A 52 6.88 -1.64 -12.39
CA ASP A 52 6.93 -0.28 -11.84
C ASP A 52 6.49 -0.21 -10.38
N HIS A 53 6.80 0.88 -9.67
CA HIS A 53 6.60 0.98 -8.23
C HIS A 53 6.22 2.39 -7.81
N GLY A 54 5.22 2.52 -6.95
CA GLY A 54 4.94 3.75 -6.23
C GLY A 54 6.08 4.04 -5.26
N ILE A 55 6.27 3.13 -4.30
CA ILE A 55 7.42 3.09 -3.41
C ILE A 55 8.17 1.77 -3.62
N TYR A 56 9.48 1.86 -3.83
CA TYR A 56 10.38 0.70 -3.85
C TYR A 56 11.34 0.81 -2.68
N VAL A 57 11.26 -0.15 -1.76
CA VAL A 57 12.08 -0.20 -0.54
C VAL A 57 13.18 -1.23 -0.75
N ASP A 58 14.39 -0.74 -0.96
CA ASP A 58 15.59 -1.53 -1.20
C ASP A 58 16.48 -1.52 0.04
N ALA A 59 16.46 -2.62 0.79
CA ALA A 59 17.29 -2.78 1.98
C ALA A 59 18.68 -3.39 1.66
N ALA A 60 18.95 -3.79 0.42
CA ALA A 60 20.22 -4.41 0.02
C ALA A 60 21.20 -3.42 -0.60
N PHE A 61 20.70 -2.33 -1.21
CA PHE A 61 21.55 -1.33 -1.85
C PHE A 61 22.39 -0.59 -0.81
N THR A 62 21.74 -0.04 0.21
CA THR A 62 22.41 0.49 1.41
C THR A 62 21.79 -0.06 2.70
N SER A 63 20.57 0.35 3.05
CA SER A 63 19.79 -0.17 4.18
C SER A 63 18.37 0.39 4.15
N ALA A 64 17.41 -0.12 4.93
CA ALA A 64 16.07 0.46 4.99
C ALA A 64 15.35 0.23 6.33
N ASN A 65 16.10 0.25 7.44
CA ASN A 65 15.55 0.06 8.78
C ASN A 65 14.82 1.31 9.28
N ASN A 66 13.87 1.12 10.19
CA ASN A 66 13.09 2.22 10.80
C ASN A 66 12.37 3.09 9.73
N LEU A 67 11.87 2.45 8.67
CA LEU A 67 11.13 3.11 7.61
C LEU A 67 9.65 3.22 7.99
N THR A 68 9.09 4.43 7.92
CA THR A 68 7.66 4.68 8.13
C THR A 68 7.00 5.18 6.85
N ILE A 69 5.96 4.49 6.39
CA ILE A 69 5.11 4.85 5.26
C ILE A 69 3.70 5.04 5.81
N LYS A 70 3.26 6.29 5.97
CA LYS A 70 2.01 6.60 6.68
C LYS A 70 1.16 7.67 6.03
N ASN A 71 -0.16 7.65 6.24
CA ASN A 71 -1.05 8.70 5.75
C ASN A 71 -0.82 9.01 4.27
N ASN A 72 -0.68 7.99 3.41
CA ASN A 72 -0.57 8.19 1.96
C ASN A 72 -1.81 7.65 1.27
N VAL A 73 -2.13 8.23 0.11
CA VAL A 73 -3.19 7.76 -0.77
C VAL A 73 -2.56 7.22 -2.05
N PHE A 74 -2.74 5.93 -2.28
CA PHE A 74 -2.28 5.23 -3.48
C PHE A 74 -3.47 4.94 -4.37
N TYR A 75 -3.37 5.26 -5.66
CA TYR A 75 -4.38 4.80 -6.60
C TYR A 75 -3.85 4.65 -8.01
N ARG A 76 -4.48 3.76 -8.79
CA ARG A 76 -4.09 3.52 -10.18
C ARG A 76 -2.60 3.18 -10.33
N ASN A 77 -2.19 2.11 -9.66
CA ASN A 77 -0.83 1.59 -9.78
C ASN A 77 -0.84 0.33 -10.68
N GLU A 78 -1.49 0.43 -11.85
CA GLU A 78 -1.98 -0.74 -12.61
C GLU A 78 -0.93 -1.52 -13.40
N ARG A 79 0.33 -1.11 -13.36
CA ARG A 79 1.46 -1.76 -14.08
C ARG A 79 2.65 -1.98 -13.16
N GLY A 80 2.38 -1.93 -11.87
CA GLY A 80 3.38 -1.95 -10.83
C GLY A 80 2.79 -2.31 -9.49
N TRP A 81 3.42 -1.81 -8.46
CA TRP A 81 3.05 -2.03 -7.06
C TRP A 81 2.91 -0.70 -6.36
N SER A 82 1.96 -0.58 -5.42
CA SER A 82 1.91 0.61 -4.57
C SER A 82 3.15 0.68 -3.69
N ILE A 83 3.50 -0.45 -3.06
CA ILE A 83 4.74 -0.62 -2.29
C ILE A 83 5.35 -1.97 -2.63
N HIS A 84 6.63 -1.98 -3.00
CA HIS A 84 7.40 -3.22 -3.13
C HIS A 84 8.61 -3.15 -2.22
N VAL A 85 8.67 -4.07 -1.27
CA VAL A 85 9.80 -4.21 -0.34
C VAL A 85 10.67 -5.34 -0.87
N TYR A 86 11.78 -4.96 -1.50
CA TYR A 86 12.76 -5.84 -2.14
C TYR A 86 13.99 -5.04 -2.61
N PRO A 87 15.19 -5.64 -2.64
CA PRO A 87 15.63 -6.81 -1.90
C PRO A 87 16.18 -6.43 -0.51
N GLY A 88 16.70 -7.43 0.21
CA GLY A 88 17.43 -7.24 1.47
C GLY A 88 16.57 -7.37 2.72
N SER A 89 17.21 -7.68 3.84
CA SER A 89 16.55 -7.80 5.14
C SER A 89 16.41 -6.43 5.80
N LEU A 90 15.28 -6.18 6.44
CA LEU A 90 15.03 -4.95 7.18
C LEU A 90 14.25 -5.19 8.47
N SER A 91 14.30 -4.20 9.35
CA SER A 91 13.60 -4.18 10.62
C SER A 91 12.86 -2.86 10.84
N ASN A 92 11.83 -2.90 11.69
CA ASN A 92 11.04 -1.72 12.07
C ASN A 92 10.38 -1.00 10.87
N LEU A 93 9.89 -1.76 9.89
CA LEU A 93 9.02 -1.23 8.86
C LEU A 93 7.64 -0.91 9.46
N ARG A 94 7.11 0.27 9.17
CA ARG A 94 5.81 0.75 9.63
C ARG A 94 4.99 1.20 8.42
N ILE A 95 3.95 0.44 8.04
CA ILE A 95 3.01 0.83 6.98
C ILE A 95 1.65 1.09 7.63
N LEU A 96 1.32 2.36 7.85
CA LEU A 96 0.31 2.76 8.81
C LEU A 96 -0.70 3.72 8.19
N ASN A 97 -2.00 3.48 8.34
CA ASN A 97 -3.03 4.46 7.96
C ASN A 97 -2.87 4.97 6.51
N ASN A 98 -2.61 4.07 5.56
CA ASN A 98 -2.64 4.41 4.14
C ASN A 98 -3.95 3.93 3.51
N THR A 99 -4.38 4.58 2.44
CA THR A 99 -5.52 4.15 1.63
C THR A 99 -5.05 3.79 0.23
N PHE A 100 -5.29 2.56 -0.19
CA PHE A 100 -4.94 2.03 -1.49
C PHE A 100 -6.21 1.74 -2.29
N MET A 101 -6.28 2.20 -3.55
CA MET A 101 -7.44 1.99 -4.42
C MET A 101 -6.98 1.57 -5.81
N CYS A 102 -7.59 0.55 -6.40
CA CYS A 102 -7.23 0.03 -7.72
C CYS A 102 -5.80 -0.56 -7.77
N ALA A 103 -5.73 -1.88 -7.64
CA ALA A 103 -4.48 -2.63 -7.83
C ALA A 103 -4.10 -2.80 -9.30
N ASN A 104 -2.92 -3.39 -9.49
CA ASN A 104 -2.50 -3.97 -10.74
C ASN A 104 -3.39 -5.14 -11.15
N PRO A 105 -4.05 -5.11 -12.33
CA PRO A 105 -4.85 -6.23 -12.81
C PRO A 105 -4.01 -7.44 -13.23
N ASN A 106 -2.69 -7.29 -13.41
CA ASN A 106 -1.78 -8.37 -13.83
C ASN A 106 -1.02 -8.99 -12.65
N ALA A 107 -1.19 -8.48 -11.43
CA ALA A 107 -0.40 -8.91 -10.28
C ALA A 107 -1.20 -8.83 -8.97
N VAL A 108 -0.89 -9.72 -8.03
CA VAL A 108 -1.59 -9.82 -6.74
C VAL A 108 -0.88 -8.99 -5.69
N GLY A 109 -1.58 -8.06 -5.03
CA GLY A 109 -1.03 -7.22 -3.98
C GLY A 109 -1.08 -5.72 -4.30
N HIS A 110 -1.46 -4.89 -3.32
CA HIS A 110 -1.00 -3.49 -3.31
C HIS A 110 0.42 -3.41 -2.75
N ILE A 111 0.75 -4.29 -1.81
CA ILE A 111 2.06 -4.37 -1.16
C ILE A 111 2.66 -5.76 -1.42
N VAL A 112 3.90 -5.79 -1.89
CA VAL A 112 4.68 -7.02 -2.00
C VAL A 112 5.79 -7.02 -0.96
N LEU A 113 5.81 -8.08 -0.16
CA LEU A 113 6.89 -8.37 0.78
C LEU A 113 7.77 -9.46 0.18
N ASN A 114 8.79 -9.04 -0.55
CA ASN A 114 9.78 -9.92 -1.16
C ASN A 114 11.14 -9.65 -0.52
N VAL A 115 11.24 -9.99 0.77
CA VAL A 115 12.49 -9.84 1.54
C VAL A 115 12.86 -11.17 2.21
N PRO A 116 14.16 -11.48 2.33
CA PRO A 116 14.60 -12.71 3.00
C PRO A 116 14.34 -12.69 4.51
N ALA A 117 14.28 -11.51 5.14
CA ALA A 117 13.83 -11.36 6.51
C ALA A 117 13.16 -10.00 6.76
N LEU A 118 12.14 -10.00 7.61
CA LEU A 118 11.44 -8.81 8.09
C LEU A 118 11.21 -8.95 9.58
N SER A 119 11.68 -7.99 10.37
CA SER A 119 11.55 -8.07 11.83
C SER A 119 10.96 -6.83 12.48
N ASN A 120 10.31 -7.02 13.63
CA ASN A 120 9.79 -5.94 14.48
C ASN A 120 8.93 -4.94 13.69
N SER A 121 8.14 -5.40 12.74
CA SER A 121 7.46 -4.58 11.72
C SER A 121 5.94 -4.54 11.94
N VAL A 122 5.27 -3.48 11.50
CA VAL A 122 3.83 -3.28 11.71
C VAL A 122 3.19 -2.78 10.42
N ILE A 123 2.15 -3.47 9.97
CA ILE A 123 1.27 -3.05 8.88
C ILE A 123 -0.13 -2.93 9.48
N ALA A 124 -0.57 -1.70 9.75
CA ALA A 124 -1.79 -1.49 10.51
C ALA A 124 -2.66 -0.35 9.98
N ASN A 125 -3.96 -0.46 10.25
CA ASN A 125 -4.95 0.57 9.95
C ASN A 125 -4.97 0.98 8.47
N ASN A 126 -4.62 0.11 7.52
CA ASN A 126 -4.68 0.48 6.10
C ASN A 126 -6.02 0.08 5.48
N ILE A 127 -6.52 0.88 4.53
CA ILE A 127 -7.62 0.50 3.64
C ILE A 127 -7.03 0.00 2.32
N SER A 128 -7.44 -1.18 1.88
CA SER A 128 -7.12 -1.74 0.57
C SER A 128 -8.40 -2.02 -0.22
N TRP A 129 -8.71 -1.13 -1.15
CA TRP A 129 -9.91 -1.18 -1.98
C TRP A 129 -9.60 -1.81 -3.33
N GLN A 130 -10.25 -2.93 -3.64
CA GLN A 130 -10.05 -3.76 -4.83
C GLN A 130 -8.57 -4.12 -5.09
N PRO A 131 -7.95 -4.93 -4.21
CA PRO A 131 -6.59 -5.39 -4.41
C PRO A 131 -6.45 -6.56 -5.40
N THR A 132 -7.44 -6.76 -6.27
CA THR A 132 -7.63 -7.95 -7.13
C THR A 132 -7.99 -9.21 -6.33
N THR A 133 -7.11 -9.64 -5.42
CA THR A 133 -7.36 -10.78 -4.53
C THR A 133 -6.89 -10.52 -3.10
N SER A 134 -5.72 -9.92 -2.90
CA SER A 134 -5.20 -9.66 -1.57
C SER A 134 -4.41 -8.35 -1.45
N PHE A 135 -4.51 -7.70 -0.29
CA PHE A 135 -3.77 -6.49 0.02
C PHE A 135 -2.26 -6.72 0.05
N LEU A 136 -1.83 -7.74 0.81
CA LEU A 136 -0.44 -8.16 0.95
C LEU A 136 -0.18 -9.39 0.07
N ASN A 137 0.95 -9.35 -0.63
CA ASN A 137 1.57 -10.48 -1.26
C ASN A 137 2.84 -10.86 -0.48
N TYR A 138 2.75 -11.93 0.30
CA TYR A 138 3.90 -12.57 0.93
C TYR A 138 4.62 -13.41 -0.11
N TYR A 139 5.57 -12.78 -0.82
CA TYR A 139 6.37 -13.49 -1.81
C TYR A 139 7.31 -14.49 -1.14
N ASN A 140 7.91 -14.07 -0.02
CA ASN A 140 8.61 -14.98 0.90
C ASN A 140 7.72 -15.26 2.11
N THR A 141 7.72 -16.50 2.58
CA THR A 141 6.87 -16.98 3.70
C THR A 141 7.70 -17.43 4.91
N SER A 142 8.96 -17.03 4.98
CA SER A 142 9.90 -17.33 6.07
C SER A 142 10.78 -16.12 6.38
N GLY A 143 11.53 -16.20 7.48
CA GLY A 143 12.43 -15.10 7.91
C GLY A 143 11.72 -13.93 8.58
N TYR A 144 10.41 -14.04 8.84
CA TYR A 144 9.66 -13.03 9.57
C TYR A 144 9.75 -13.27 11.08
N THR A 145 9.83 -12.20 11.87
CA THR A 145 9.89 -12.29 13.34
C THR A 145 9.30 -11.03 13.95
N ASN A 146 8.31 -11.19 14.85
CA ASN A 146 7.64 -10.06 15.49
C ASN A 146 7.07 -9.06 14.45
N VAL A 147 6.37 -9.58 13.44
CA VAL A 147 5.65 -8.76 12.46
C VAL A 147 4.16 -8.77 12.83
N SER A 148 3.54 -7.60 12.94
CA SER A 148 2.11 -7.48 13.18
C SER A 148 1.40 -6.93 11.96
N VAL A 149 0.33 -7.60 11.54
CA VAL A 149 -0.58 -7.16 10.48
C VAL A 149 -1.98 -7.05 11.08
N THR A 150 -2.36 -5.84 11.49
CA THR A 150 -3.55 -5.66 12.34
C THR A 150 -4.47 -4.54 11.89
N ASN A 151 -5.78 -4.75 12.05
CA ASN A 151 -6.81 -3.73 11.80
C ASN A 151 -6.71 -3.09 10.40
N ASN A 152 -6.29 -3.86 9.39
CA ASN A 152 -6.40 -3.45 8.00
C ASN A 152 -7.78 -3.84 7.49
N LEU A 153 -8.35 -3.01 6.64
CA LEU A 153 -9.63 -3.26 5.99
C LEU A 153 -9.38 -3.51 4.51
N THR A 154 -9.92 -4.60 3.99
CA THR A 154 -9.87 -4.91 2.56
C THR A 154 -11.27 -4.97 1.98
N TYR A 155 -11.49 -4.44 0.78
CA TYR A 155 -12.75 -4.56 0.06
C TYR A 155 -12.54 -5.28 -1.25
N GLN A 156 -13.33 -6.33 -1.50
CA GLN A 156 -13.15 -7.25 -2.63
C GLN A 156 -11.76 -7.91 -2.64
N GLY A 157 -11.37 -8.43 -1.49
CA GLY A 157 -10.12 -9.14 -1.28
C GLY A 157 -9.95 -9.56 0.18
N THR A 158 -8.76 -10.07 0.49
CA THR A 158 -8.33 -10.42 1.84
C THR A 158 -7.03 -9.70 2.20
N VAL A 159 -6.65 -9.67 3.47
CA VAL A 159 -5.40 -9.03 3.89
C VAL A 159 -4.16 -9.73 3.31
N GLY A 160 -4.12 -11.06 3.25
CA GLY A 160 -2.99 -11.83 2.72
C GLY A 160 -3.39 -12.74 1.56
N ASN A 161 -2.48 -12.94 0.60
CA ASN A 161 -2.63 -13.94 -0.48
C ASN A 161 -2.54 -15.39 0.04
N VAL A 162 -1.94 -15.57 1.21
CA VAL A 162 -1.80 -16.84 1.91
C VAL A 162 -2.07 -16.61 3.40
N ALA A 163 -2.19 -17.71 4.16
CA ALA A 163 -2.22 -17.63 5.61
C ALA A 163 -0.98 -16.90 6.15
N ALA A 164 -1.14 -16.20 7.27
CA ALA A 164 -0.05 -15.44 7.88
C ALA A 164 1.19 -16.34 8.07
N PRO A 165 2.35 -15.98 7.47
CA PRO A 165 3.56 -16.78 7.62
C PRO A 165 4.07 -16.83 9.05
N SER A 166 4.95 -17.78 9.35
CA SER A 166 5.58 -17.87 10.68
C SER A 166 6.26 -16.55 11.06
N GLY A 167 6.05 -16.10 12.30
CA GLY A 167 6.55 -14.82 12.79
C GLY A 167 5.69 -13.60 12.46
N VAL A 168 4.57 -13.79 11.74
CA VAL A 168 3.55 -12.78 11.50
C VAL A 168 2.32 -13.06 12.37
N SER A 169 1.90 -12.10 13.19
CA SER A 169 0.59 -12.10 13.83
C SER A 169 -0.40 -11.32 12.97
N SER A 170 -1.55 -11.93 12.67
CA SER A 170 -2.64 -11.31 11.93
C SER A 170 -3.88 -11.27 12.81
N SER A 171 -4.42 -10.07 13.05
CA SER A 171 -5.51 -9.85 14.03
C SER A 171 -6.36 -8.63 13.69
N GLY A 172 -7.64 -8.63 14.05
CA GLY A 172 -8.52 -7.46 13.92
C GLY A 172 -8.75 -6.95 12.49
N ASN A 173 -8.26 -7.66 11.47
CA ASN A 173 -8.43 -7.29 10.07
C ASN A 173 -9.88 -7.51 9.61
N LEU A 174 -10.37 -6.60 8.78
CA LEU A 174 -11.72 -6.61 8.22
C LEU A 174 -11.65 -7.00 6.74
N ASP A 175 -11.73 -8.29 6.45
CA ASP A 175 -11.70 -8.79 5.08
C ASP A 175 -13.03 -8.56 4.35
N ASN A 176 -12.94 -8.29 3.05
CA ASN A 176 -14.08 -8.09 2.15
C ASN A 176 -15.17 -7.14 2.69
N THR A 177 -14.76 -6.07 3.37
CA THR A 177 -15.62 -5.09 4.04
C THR A 177 -15.56 -3.77 3.29
N ASN A 178 -16.70 -3.17 2.94
CA ASN A 178 -16.72 -1.91 2.19
C ASN A 178 -16.35 -0.73 3.11
N PRO A 179 -15.27 0.04 2.84
CA PRO A 179 -14.88 1.16 3.68
C PRO A 179 -15.81 2.36 3.57
N LEU A 180 -16.79 2.38 2.65
CA LEU A 180 -17.71 3.50 2.44
C LEU A 180 -16.95 4.84 2.32
N VAL A 181 -15.98 4.91 1.41
CA VAL A 181 -15.31 6.17 1.07
C VAL A 181 -16.21 7.05 0.19
N VAL A 182 -16.04 8.37 0.21
CA VAL A 182 -16.88 9.32 -0.51
C VAL A 182 -16.92 9.06 -2.02
N SER A 183 -15.76 8.84 -2.64
CA SER A 183 -15.70 8.38 -4.03
C SER A 183 -14.43 7.60 -4.33
N THR A 184 -14.57 6.58 -5.17
CA THR A 184 -13.45 5.76 -5.67
C THR A 184 -13.04 6.21 -7.08
N PRO A 185 -11.79 5.97 -7.51
CA PRO A 185 -11.39 6.25 -8.87
C PRO A 185 -11.85 5.12 -9.80
N SER A 186 -11.93 5.39 -11.10
CA SER A 186 -11.93 4.32 -12.11
C SER A 186 -10.58 3.60 -12.07
N CYS A 187 -10.61 2.27 -11.99
CA CYS A 187 -9.42 1.41 -12.09
C CYS A 187 -8.96 1.17 -13.53
N THR A 188 -9.29 2.10 -14.42
CA THR A 188 -8.81 2.10 -15.80
C THR A 188 -7.59 2.99 -15.88
N VAL A 189 -6.55 2.50 -16.53
CA VAL A 189 -5.31 3.23 -16.79
C VAL A 189 -5.63 4.59 -17.42
N ASP A 190 -4.97 5.65 -16.95
CA ASP A 190 -5.14 7.05 -17.38
C ASP A 190 -6.55 7.65 -17.20
N ALA A 191 -7.43 7.00 -16.42
CA ALA A 191 -8.74 7.59 -16.14
C ALA A 191 -8.59 8.89 -15.32
N PRO A 192 -9.29 9.98 -15.69
CA PRO A 192 -9.11 11.30 -15.07
C PRO A 192 -9.69 11.42 -13.65
N SER A 193 -10.37 10.38 -13.15
CA SER A 193 -11.07 10.41 -11.86
C SER A 193 -10.08 10.43 -10.69
N VAL A 194 -10.12 11.46 -9.85
CA VAL A 194 -9.35 11.48 -8.59
C VAL A 194 -10.26 11.00 -7.45
N PRO A 195 -9.81 10.09 -6.58
CA PRO A 195 -10.64 9.60 -5.48
C PRO A 195 -10.82 10.65 -4.39
N ASN A 196 -11.98 10.60 -3.72
CA ASN A 196 -12.22 11.25 -2.45
C ASN A 196 -12.27 10.16 -1.36
N ALA A 197 -11.14 9.99 -0.66
CA ALA A 197 -10.91 8.91 0.27
C ALA A 197 -11.36 9.20 1.71
N TYR A 198 -12.07 10.31 1.95
CA TYR A 198 -12.75 10.53 3.23
C TYR A 198 -13.81 9.45 3.45
N LEU A 199 -14.05 9.12 4.72
CA LEU A 199 -15.06 8.14 5.11
C LEU A 199 -16.46 8.78 5.08
N GLN A 200 -17.47 8.01 4.69
CA GLN A 200 -18.88 8.38 4.82
C GLN A 200 -19.43 7.93 6.17
N THR A 201 -20.51 8.56 6.62
CA THR A 201 -21.26 8.15 7.80
C THR A 201 -21.63 6.66 7.73
N GLY A 202 -21.36 5.93 8.82
CA GLY A 202 -21.61 4.49 8.90
C GLY A 202 -20.51 3.62 8.30
N SER A 203 -19.40 4.20 7.87
CA SER A 203 -18.21 3.44 7.46
C SER A 203 -17.75 2.50 8.59
N PRO A 204 -17.48 1.21 8.29
CA PRO A 204 -16.90 0.27 9.25
C PRO A 204 -15.42 0.55 9.54
N ALA A 205 -14.81 1.53 8.86
CA ALA A 205 -13.46 2.00 9.16
C ALA A 205 -13.43 3.00 10.32
N ILE A 206 -14.58 3.60 10.67
CA ILE A 206 -14.71 4.58 11.76
C ILE A 206 -14.53 3.87 13.10
N ASP A 207 -13.67 4.41 13.96
CA ASP A 207 -13.37 3.91 15.31
C ASP A 207 -12.96 2.42 15.35
N ALA A 208 -12.37 1.90 14.27
CA ALA A 208 -12.06 0.47 14.11
C ALA A 208 -10.55 0.16 14.14
N GLY A 209 -9.70 1.18 14.16
CA GLY A 209 -8.26 1.05 14.15
C GLY A 209 -7.63 0.84 15.53
N VAL A 210 -6.33 0.58 15.53
CA VAL A 210 -5.50 0.62 16.73
C VAL A 210 -4.84 1.98 16.90
N THR A 211 -4.63 2.42 18.14
CA THR A 211 -3.88 3.65 18.42
C THR A 211 -2.43 3.48 17.98
N VAL A 212 -1.92 4.41 17.19
CA VAL A 212 -0.50 4.45 16.83
C VAL A 212 0.09 5.81 17.23
N LEU A 213 0.91 5.81 18.28
CA LEU A 213 1.44 7.04 18.91
C LEU A 213 2.16 7.99 17.94
N ALA A 214 2.75 7.47 16.86
CA ALA A 214 3.48 8.26 15.88
C ALA A 214 2.58 8.97 14.83
N LEU A 215 1.25 8.86 14.94
CA LEU A 215 0.27 9.39 13.99
C LEU A 215 -0.77 10.31 14.68
N PRO A 216 -0.38 11.49 15.18
CA PRO A 216 -1.32 12.40 15.83
C PRO A 216 -2.27 13.09 14.85
N LEU A 217 -1.96 13.07 13.55
CA LEU A 217 -2.73 13.71 12.48
C LEU A 217 -2.99 12.70 11.34
N ASP A 218 -4.10 12.87 10.64
CA ASP A 218 -4.43 12.15 9.40
C ASP A 218 -3.81 12.82 8.15
N TYR A 219 -4.17 12.34 6.96
CA TYR A 219 -3.76 12.91 5.67
C TYR A 219 -4.15 14.39 5.49
N ALA A 220 -5.32 14.79 6.00
CA ALA A 220 -5.87 16.14 5.85
C ALA A 220 -5.43 17.10 6.97
N GLY A 221 -4.70 16.62 7.98
CA GLY A 221 -4.31 17.38 9.16
C GLY A 221 -5.34 17.32 10.30
N THR A 222 -6.35 16.45 10.22
CA THR A 222 -7.31 16.19 11.29
C THR A 222 -6.62 15.45 12.43
N PRO A 223 -6.75 15.89 13.69
CA PRO A 223 -6.22 15.18 14.84
C PRO A 223 -6.84 13.79 15.01
N ARG A 224 -6.05 12.81 15.43
CA ARG A 224 -6.53 11.46 15.76
C ARG A 224 -6.49 11.18 17.28
N PRO A 225 -7.48 10.47 17.85
CA PRO A 225 -8.76 10.13 17.23
C PRO A 225 -9.73 11.32 17.28
N GLN A 226 -10.69 11.39 16.34
CA GLN A 226 -11.87 12.24 16.50
C GLN A 226 -12.98 11.53 17.30
N GLY A 227 -13.00 10.20 17.25
CA GLY A 227 -13.89 9.34 18.04
C GLY A 227 -13.19 8.66 19.22
N VAL A 228 -13.55 7.41 19.46
CA VAL A 228 -12.98 6.56 20.52
C VAL A 228 -11.64 5.97 20.12
N LEU A 229 -11.51 5.53 18.86
CA LEU A 229 -10.31 4.90 18.31
C LEU A 229 -9.91 5.59 17.01
N PHE A 230 -8.74 5.24 16.49
CA PHE A 230 -8.31 5.76 15.19
C PHE A 230 -9.20 5.15 14.11
N ASP A 231 -9.44 5.90 13.05
CA ASP A 231 -10.06 5.34 11.86
C ASP A 231 -9.04 4.57 11.01
N ILE A 232 -9.49 3.48 10.40
CA ILE A 232 -8.70 2.73 9.41
C ILE A 232 -8.63 3.56 8.12
N GLY A 233 -7.43 3.70 7.57
CA GLY A 233 -7.15 4.44 6.34
C GLY A 233 -6.49 5.78 6.58
N ALA A 234 -6.26 6.52 5.49
CA ALA A 234 -5.53 7.78 5.47
C ALA A 234 -6.25 8.96 6.11
N PHE A 235 -7.58 8.93 6.18
CA PHE A 235 -8.42 10.01 6.69
C PHE A 235 -9.10 9.60 7.98
N GLU A 236 -9.26 10.55 8.89
CA GLU A 236 -10.09 10.46 10.08
C GLU A 236 -11.46 11.10 9.76
N TYR A 237 -12.53 10.44 10.17
CA TYR A 237 -13.90 10.91 10.05
C TYR A 237 -14.17 12.00 11.08
N ILE A 238 -14.86 13.06 10.65
CA ILE A 238 -15.25 14.17 11.50
C ILE A 238 -16.75 14.04 11.76
N PHE A 239 -17.12 14.00 13.04
CA PHE A 239 -18.50 13.87 13.51
C PHE A 239 -19.29 15.19 13.43
#